data_AF-A0A926SAN0-F1
#
_entry.id   AF-A0A926SAN0-F1
#
_cell.length_a   1.000
_cell.length_b   1.000
_cell.length_c   1.000
_cell.angle_alpha   90.00
_cell.angle_beta   90.00
_cell.angle_gamma   90.00
#
_symmetry.space_group_name_H-M   'P 1'
#
loop_
_entity.id
_entity.type
_entity.pdbx_description
1 polymer ?
#
loop_
_entity_poly.entity_id
_entity_poly.type
_entity_poly.pdbx_seq_one_letter_code
_entity_poly.pdbx_strand_id
1 'polypeptide(L)'
;MKPSGQMTITLTNELEQFVRGEVTAGPFASNSEYIRELVRERYRQKLEREEKMKTLNAALARGMADSAAGRVTPLAEAFEKVRAALDITADESQHV
;
A
#
# COMPACT_ATOMS: atom_id res chain seq x y z
N MET A 1 -1.02 21.04 -22.99
CA MET A 1 -1.33 21.66 -21.68
C MET A 1 -2.29 20.75 -20.92
N LYS A 2 -1.91 20.18 -19.77
CA LYS A 2 -2.89 19.55 -18.88
C LYS A 2 -3.79 20.68 -18.33
N PRO A 3 -5.12 20.53 -18.30
CA PRO A 3 -5.99 21.57 -17.75
C PRO A 3 -5.67 21.76 -16.27
N SER A 4 -5.19 22.95 -15.90
CA SER A 4 -5.06 23.37 -14.51
C SER A 4 -6.40 23.97 -14.09
N GLY A 5 -7.20 23.23 -13.32
CA GLY A 5 -8.33 23.82 -12.60
C GLY A 5 -7.80 24.77 -11.53
N GLN A 6 -8.29 26.00 -11.50
CA GLN A 6 -8.05 26.90 -10.37
C GLN A 6 -9.08 26.62 -9.27
N MET A 7 -8.63 26.61 -8.02
CA MET A 7 -9.46 26.38 -6.86
C MET A 7 -9.02 27.32 -5.74
N THR A 8 -9.97 28.05 -5.16
CA THR A 8 -9.75 28.83 -3.94
C THR A 8 -10.02 27.92 -2.74
N ILE A 9 -9.07 27.87 -1.81
CA ILE A 9 -9.13 27.00 -0.63
C ILE A 9 -8.97 27.89 0.60
N THR A 10 -9.88 27.75 1.56
CA THR A 10 -9.75 28.38 2.87
C THR A 10 -9.10 27.40 3.83
N LEU A 11 -8.00 27.81 4.46
CA LEU A 11 -7.30 27.03 5.47
C LEU A 11 -7.56 27.62 6.86
N THR A 12 -7.42 26.80 7.90
CA THR A 12 -7.28 27.33 9.26
C THR A 12 -5.94 28.06 9.37
N ASN A 13 -5.85 29.00 10.33
CA ASN A 13 -4.61 29.75 10.57
C ASN A 13 -3.40 28.83 10.82
N GLU A 14 -3.61 27.73 11.57
CA GLU A 14 -2.58 26.73 11.83
C GLU A 14 -2.06 26.07 10.54
N LEU A 15 -2.97 25.64 9.66
CA LEU A 15 -2.60 25.01 8.39
C LEU A 15 -1.94 26.00 7.43
N GLU A 16 -2.38 27.26 7.44
CA GLU A 16 -1.72 28.31 6.65
C GLU A 16 -0.28 28.53 7.12
N GLN A 17 -0.05 28.64 8.43
CA GLN A 17 1.29 28.79 9.00
C GLN A 17 2.18 27.59 8.68
N PHE A 18 1.64 26.38 8.81
CA PHE A 18 2.33 25.15 8.42
C PHE A 18 2.78 25.19 6.96
N VAL A 19 1.86 25.48 6.02
CA VAL A 19 2.16 25.56 4.58
C VAL A 19 3.23 26.61 4.29
N ARG A 20 3.13 27.79 4.90
CA ARG A 20 4.14 28.86 4.76
C ARG A 20 5.51 28.43 5.30
N GLY A 21 5.53 27.73 6.43
CA GLY A 21 6.74 27.17 7.04
C GLY A 21 7.43 26.16 6.12
N GLU A 22 6.67 25.25 5.52
CA GLU A 22 7.17 24.23 4.60
C GLU A 22 7.74 24.83 3.31
N VAL A 23 7.13 25.90 2.81
CA VAL A 23 7.67 26.66 1.66
C VAL A 23 8.94 27.42 2.02
N THR A 24 9.03 27.95 3.24
CA THR A 24 10.22 28.71 3.70
C THR A 24 11.40 27.79 4.00
N ALA A 25 11.15 26.62 4.59
CA ALA A 25 12.18 25.66 4.97
C ALA A 25 12.55 24.68 3.85
N GLY A 26 11.63 24.45 2.92
CA GLY A 26 11.73 23.40 1.91
C GLY A 26 12.03 23.89 0.49
N PRO A 27 12.06 22.97 -0.48
CA PRO A 27 12.41 23.28 -1.87
C PRO A 27 11.24 23.85 -2.70
N PHE A 28 10.11 24.20 -2.08
CA PHE A 28 8.90 24.61 -2.80
C PHE A 28 8.96 26.10 -3.17
N ALA A 29 8.62 26.43 -4.42
CA ALA A 29 8.63 27.81 -4.89
C ALA A 29 7.36 28.59 -4.52
N SER A 30 6.28 27.91 -4.11
CA SER A 30 5.04 28.55 -3.67
C SER A 30 4.14 27.65 -2.82
N ASN A 31 3.23 28.25 -2.05
CA ASN A 31 2.18 27.55 -1.30
C ASN A 31 1.33 26.65 -2.23
N SER A 32 1.01 27.14 -3.44
CA SER A 32 0.23 26.39 -4.43
C SER A 32 0.97 25.17 -4.96
N GLU A 33 2.29 25.21 -5.04
CA GLU A 33 3.11 24.05 -5.42
C GLU A 33 3.10 23.00 -4.30
N TYR A 34 3.36 23.42 -3.06
CA TYR A 34 3.33 22.55 -1.90
C TYR A 34 1.98 21.82 -1.76
N ILE A 35 0.88 22.59 -1.79
CA ILE A 35 -0.48 22.02 -1.71
C ILE A 35 -0.76 21.05 -2.88
N ARG A 36 -0.28 21.36 -4.09
CA ARG A 36 -0.46 20.48 -5.24
C ARG A 36 0.27 19.16 -5.07
N GLU A 37 1.51 19.18 -4.58
CA GLU A 37 2.25 17.95 -4.30
C GLU A 37 1.62 17.14 -3.17
N LEU A 38 1.20 17.79 -2.07
CA LEU A 38 0.46 17.13 -0.99
C LEU A 38 -0.81 16.44 -1.47
N VAL A 39 -1.63 17.13 -2.27
CA VAL A 39 -2.86 16.56 -2.83
C VAL A 39 -2.55 15.42 -3.78
N ARG A 40 -1.50 15.53 -4.61
CA ARG A 40 -1.07 14.47 -5.52
C ARG A 40 -0.59 13.24 -4.77
N GLU A 41 0.19 13.42 -3.72
CA GLU A 41 0.65 12.33 -2.87
C GLU A 41 -0.54 11.62 -2.24
N ARG A 42 -1.46 12.37 -1.61
CA ARG A 42 -2.67 11.81 -1.01
C ARG A 42 -3.52 11.06 -2.04
N TYR A 43 -3.63 11.59 -3.26
CA TYR A 43 -4.35 10.94 -4.35
C TYR A 43 -3.71 9.60 -4.74
N ARG A 44 -2.38 9.55 -4.90
CA ARG A 44 -1.66 8.30 -5.18
C ARG A 44 -1.84 7.27 -4.05
N GLN A 45 -1.67 7.68 -2.80
CA GLN A 45 -1.88 6.80 -1.64
C GLN A 45 -3.31 6.24 -1.59
N LYS A 46 -4.31 7.04 -2.00
CA LYS A 46 -5.70 6.58 -2.08
C LYS A 46 -5.86 5.49 -3.15
N LEU A 47 -5.33 5.71 -4.36
CA LEU A 47 -5.39 4.72 -5.44
C LEU A 47 -4.69 3.41 -5.05
N GLU A 48 -3.48 3.50 -4.49
CA GLU A 48 -2.74 2.31 -4.04
C GLU A 48 -3.50 1.53 -2.97
N ARG A 49 -4.14 2.23 -2.03
CA ARG A 49 -4.96 1.59 -1.00
C ARG A 49 -6.18 0.89 -1.62
N GLU A 50 -6.86 1.54 -2.55
CA GLU A 50 -8.02 0.96 -3.24
C GLU A 50 -7.63 -0.30 -4.04
N GLU A 51 -6.49 -0.26 -4.74
CA GLU A 51 -5.97 -1.41 -5.47
C GLU A 51 -5.59 -2.57 -4.53
N LYS A 52 -4.85 -2.28 -3.45
CA LYS A 52 -4.49 -3.28 -2.42
C LYS A 52 -5.74 -3.92 -1.81
N MET A 53 -6.75 -3.12 -1.49
CA MET A 53 -8.01 -3.63 -0.94
C MET A 53 -8.77 -4.50 -1.94
N LYS A 54 -8.81 -4.11 -3.23
CA LYS A 54 -9.41 -4.93 -4.28
C LYS A 54 -8.72 -6.29 -4.40
N THR A 55 -7.39 -6.30 -4.40
CA THR A 55 -6.57 -7.52 -4.46
C THR A 55 -6.80 -8.41 -3.24
N LEU A 56 -6.81 -7.82 -2.04
CA LEU A 56 -7.08 -8.55 -0.80
C LEU A 56 -8.47 -9.18 -0.81
N ASN A 57 -9.50 -8.42 -1.17
CA ASN A 57 -10.87 -8.92 -1.24
C ASN A 57 -11.02 -10.06 -2.25
N ALA A 58 -10.35 -9.97 -3.40
CA ALA A 58 -10.35 -11.04 -4.40
C ALA A 58 -9.66 -12.31 -3.87
N ALA A 59 -8.52 -12.16 -3.16
CA ALA A 59 -7.81 -13.28 -2.54
C ALA A 59 -8.65 -13.96 -1.45
N LEU A 60 -9.32 -13.17 -0.61
CA LEU A 60 -10.23 -13.69 0.43
C LEU A 60 -11.43 -14.42 -0.18
N ALA A 61 -12.09 -13.82 -1.18
CA ALA A 61 -13.20 -14.46 -1.87
C ALA A 61 -12.80 -15.80 -2.51
N ARG A 62 -11.62 -15.85 -3.13
CA ARG A 62 -11.05 -17.09 -3.65
C ARG A 62 -10.80 -18.10 -2.53
N GLY A 63 -10.14 -17.71 -1.44
CA GLY A 63 -9.87 -18.59 -0.32
C GLY A 63 -11.13 -19.16 0.32
N MET A 64 -12.18 -18.34 0.46
CA MET A 64 -13.49 -18.79 0.94
C MET A 64 -14.14 -19.78 -0.03
N ALA A 65 -14.08 -19.54 -1.35
CA ALA A 65 -14.59 -20.46 -2.35
C ALA A 65 -13.82 -21.78 -2.40
N ASP A 66 -12.49 -21.74 -2.22
CA ASP A 66 -11.64 -22.93 -2.13
C ASP A 66 -11.96 -23.73 -0.86
N SER A 67 -12.13 -23.06 0.28
CA SER A 67 -12.56 -23.70 1.53
C SER A 67 -13.94 -24.35 1.41
N ALA A 68 -14.92 -23.65 0.83
CA ALA A 68 -16.28 -24.17 0.66
C ALA A 68 -16.34 -25.38 -0.28
N ALA A 69 -15.46 -25.43 -1.28
CA ALA A 69 -15.35 -26.53 -2.23
C ALA A 69 -14.41 -27.66 -1.76
N GLY A 70 -13.86 -27.58 -0.55
CA GLY A 70 -12.90 -28.57 -0.03
C GLY A 70 -11.54 -28.58 -0.74
N ARG A 71 -11.22 -27.54 -1.52
CA ARG A 71 -9.91 -27.35 -2.18
C ARG A 71 -8.87 -26.82 -1.19
N VAL A 72 -8.76 -27.48 -0.05
CA VAL A 72 -7.83 -27.17 1.03
C VAL A 72 -6.92 -28.35 1.27
N THR A 73 -5.73 -28.08 1.81
CA THR A 73 -4.76 -29.12 2.16
C THR A 73 -4.39 -28.94 3.62
N PRO A 74 -4.29 -30.03 4.41
CA PRO A 74 -3.76 -29.96 5.77
C PRO A 74 -2.40 -29.26 5.80
N LEU A 75 -2.18 -28.42 6.82
CA LEU A 75 -1.00 -27.57 6.90
C LEU A 75 0.31 -28.35 6.82
N ALA A 76 0.39 -29.50 7.51
CA ALA A 76 1.56 -30.38 7.49
C ALA A 76 1.88 -30.87 6.07
N GLU A 77 0.86 -31.37 5.36
CA GLU A 77 1.02 -31.84 3.98
C GLU A 77 1.40 -30.70 3.01
N ALA A 78 0.89 -29.48 3.23
CA ALA A 78 1.27 -28.32 2.44
C ALA A 78 2.75 -27.95 2.63
N PHE A 79 3.25 -27.97 3.87
CA PHE A 79 4.68 -27.71 4.14
C PHE A 79 5.59 -28.76 3.51
N GLU A 80 5.22 -30.04 3.57
CA GLU A 80 5.99 -31.11 2.92
C GLU A 80 6.06 -30.90 1.39
N LYS A 81 4.93 -30.56 0.75
CA LYS A 81 4.89 -30.24 -0.69
C LYS A 81 5.80 -29.06 -1.04
N VAL A 82 5.79 -27.99 -0.23
CA VAL A 82 6.64 -26.81 -0.47
C VAL A 82 8.12 -27.14 -0.25
N ARG A 83 8.49 -27.87 0.80
CA ARG A 83 9.88 -28.31 1.04
C ARG A 83 10.40 -29.18 -0.10
N ALA A 84 9.60 -30.15 -0.53
CA ALA A 84 9.94 -31.01 -1.66
C ALA A 84 10.10 -30.21 -2.97
N ALA A 85 9.24 -29.20 -3.22
CA ALA A 85 9.33 -28.36 -4.40
C ALA A 85 10.54 -27.41 -4.40
N LEU A 86 11.03 -27.02 -3.21
CA LEU A 86 12.17 -26.13 -3.03
C LEU A 86 13.50 -26.88 -2.81
N ASP A 87 13.48 -28.22 -2.83
CA ASP A 87 14.62 -29.09 -2.54
C ASP A 87 15.31 -28.76 -1.20
N ILE A 88 14.52 -28.26 -0.23
CA ILE A 88 15.00 -28.01 1.13
C ILE A 88 14.89 -29.34 1.87
N THR A 89 15.91 -30.18 1.72
CA THR A 89 16.13 -31.28 2.66
C THR A 89 16.43 -30.66 4.02
N ALA A 90 15.66 -31.01 5.04
CA ALA A 90 15.92 -30.62 6.41
C ALA A 90 17.34 -31.06 6.77
N ASP A 91 18.27 -30.11 6.76
CA ASP A 91 19.61 -30.32 7.27
C ASP A 91 19.50 -30.42 8.79
N GLU A 92 19.28 -31.65 9.28
CA GLU A 92 19.52 -32.02 10.67
C GLU A 92 21.04 -32.08 10.93
N SER A 93 21.73 -30.97 10.72
CA SER A 93 23.10 -30.78 11.22
C SER A 93 23.07 -30.11 12.59
N GLN A 94 22.74 -30.95 13.58
CA GLN A 94 23.41 -31.07 14.88
C GLN A 94 23.72 -29.77 15.65
N HIS A 95 22.90 -29.47 16.65
CA HIS A 95 23.39 -28.87 17.89
C HIS A 95 24.03 -29.98 18.74
N VAL A 96 25.36 -30.06 18.72
CA VAL A 96 26.19 -30.59 19.81
C VAL A 96 27.37 -29.63 20.01
#